data_AF-A0A820TXQ7-F1
#
_entry.id   AF-A0A820TXQ7-F1
#
_cell.length_a   1.000
_cell.length_b   1.000
_cell.length_c   1.000
_cell.angle_alpha   90.00
_cell.angle_beta   90.00
_cell.angle_gamma   90.00
#
_symmetry.space_group_name_H-M   'P 1'
#
loop_
_entity.id
_entity.type
_entity.pdbx_description
1 polymer ?
#
loop_
_entity_poly.entity_id
_entity_poly.type
_entity_poly.pdbx_seq_one_letter_code
_entity_poly.pdbx_strand_id
1 'polypeptide(L)' 'RMLAVSMREEEVKEKLLKGIEHLACIAVVNSPRSVTLSGDEKTIDDLEQMLSTFHPNVFKAR' A
#
# COMPACT_ATOMS: atom_id res chain seq x y z
N ARG A 1 1.85 10.28 5.89
CA ARG A 1 1.86 9.02 6.69
C ARG A 1 2.49 7.90 5.86
N MET A 2 2.94 6.80 6.49
CA MET A 2 3.52 5.65 5.79
C MET A 2 2.83 4.35 6.19
N LEU A 3 2.75 3.40 5.25
CA LEU A 3 2.13 2.08 5.44
C LEU A 3 2.95 0.99 4.74
N ALA A 4 3.37 -0.04 5.46
CA ALA A 4 4.01 -1.21 4.85
C ALA A 4 2.94 -2.22 4.39
N VAL A 5 3.06 -2.71 3.16
CA VAL A 5 2.13 -3.67 2.56
C VAL A 5 2.89 -4.84 1.95
N SER A 6 2.43 -6.06 2.22
CA SER A 6 3.02 -7.29 1.69
C SER A 6 2.47 -7.62 0.29
N MET A 7 2.80 -6.78 -0.69
CA MET A 7 2.39 -6.91 -2.09
C MET A 7 3.58 -6.64 -3.04
N ARG A 8 3.48 -7.13 -4.29
CA ARG A 8 4.44 -6.76 -5.33
C ARG A 8 4.25 -5.30 -5.76
N GLU A 9 5.32 -4.66 -6.22
CA GLU A 9 5.29 -3.27 -6.67
C GLU A 9 4.24 -3.04 -7.76
N GLU A 10 4.16 -3.94 -8.74
CA GLU A 10 3.23 -3.84 -9.87
C GLU A 10 1.78 -3.98 -9.40
N GLU A 11 1.51 -4.88 -8.46
CA GLU A 11 0.16 -5.07 -7.91
C GLU A 11 -0.31 -3.84 -7.14
N VAL A 12 0.60 -3.20 -6.40
CA VAL A 12 0.29 -1.95 -5.70
C VAL A 12 -0.03 -0.84 -6.68
N LYS A 13 0.78 -0.67 -7.74
CA LYS A 13 0.53 0.34 -8.78
C LYS A 13 -0.84 0.13 -9.43
N GLU A 14 -1.15 -1.10 -9.82
CA GLU A 14 -2.38 -1.41 -10.56
C GLU A 14 -3.64 -1.42 -9.69
N LYS A 15 -3.55 -1.91 -8.45
CA LYS A 15 -4.73 -2.17 -7.60
C LYS A 15 -4.97 -1.12 -6.53
N LEU A 16 -3.93 -0.44 -6.06
CA LEU A 16 -4.05 0.52 -4.95
C LEU A 16 -3.87 1.96 -5.41
N LEU A 17 -2.87 2.23 -6.25
CA LEU A 17 -2.49 3.59 -6.58
C LEU A 17 -3.13 4.12 -7.86
N LYS A 18 -3.70 3.24 -8.71
CA LYS A 18 -4.29 3.62 -9.98
C LYS A 18 -5.38 4.69 -9.79
N GLY A 19 -5.16 5.88 -10.34
CA GLY A 19 -6.06 7.03 -10.25
C GLY A 19 -5.88 7.91 -9.01
N ILE A 20 -5.02 7.52 -8.05
CA ILE A 20 -4.69 8.28 -6.84
C ILE A 20 -3.19 8.54 -6.69
N GLU A 21 -2.41 8.41 -7.76
CA GLU A 21 -0.94 8.55 -7.77
C GLU A 21 -0.47 9.94 -7.31
N HIS A 22 -1.36 10.93 -7.36
CA HIS A 22 -1.14 12.29 -6.90
C HIS A 22 -1.31 12.46 -5.37
N LEU A 23 -1.87 11.46 -4.68
CA LEU A 23 -2.14 11.47 -3.24
C LEU A 23 -1.24 10.50 -2.47
N ALA A 24 -0.79 9.42 -3.11
CA ALA A 24 0.08 8.42 -2.53
C ALA A 24 1.01 7.80 -3.58
N CYS A 25 2.19 7.37 -3.13
CA CYS A 25 3.20 6.71 -3.95
C CYS A 25 3.86 5.54 -3.21
N ILE A 26 4.62 4.74 -3.95
CA ILE A 26 5.55 3.77 -3.35
C ILE A 26 6.80 4.55 -2.95
N ALA A 27 7.05 4.67 -1.65
CA ALA A 27 8.24 5.31 -1.12
C ALA A 27 9.46 4.38 -1.16
N VAL A 28 9.24 3.08 -0.92
CA VAL A 28 10.30 2.07 -0.83
C VAL A 28 9.79 0.74 -1.34
N VAL A 29 10.61 0.04 -2.13
CA VAL A 29 10.45 -1.40 -2.40
C VAL A 29 11.37 -2.15 -1.44
N ASN A 30 10.81 -2.67 -0.34
CA ASN A 30 11.58 -3.35 0.70
C ASN A 30 12.04 -4.75 0.25
N SER A 31 11.22 -5.44 -0.54
CA SER A 31 11.50 -6.76 -1.12
C SER A 31 10.57 -7.04 -2.31
N PRO A 32 10.74 -8.16 -3.04
CA PRO A 32 9.86 -8.50 -4.17
C PRO A 32 8.36 -8.59 -3.82
N ARG A 33 7.99 -8.78 -2.54
CA ARG A 33 6.59 -8.80 -2.07
C ARG A 33 6.36 -7.88 -0.88
N SER A 34 7.17 -6.85 -0.70
CA SER A 34 6.97 -5.87 0.36
C SER A 34 7.34 -4.48 -0.13
N VAL A 35 6.40 -3.56 -0.01
CA VAL A 35 6.63 -2.15 -0.32
C VAL A 35 6.09 -1.27 0.80
N THR A 36 6.61 -0.05 0.90
CA THR A 36 6.10 0.98 1.78
C THR A 36 5.43 2.06 0.95
N LEU A 37 4.17 2.34 1.25
CA LEU A 37 3.43 3.48 0.69
C LEU A 37 3.68 4.72 1.53
N SER A 38 3.73 5.88 0.88
CA SER A 38 3.73 7.18 1.54
C SER A 38 2.74 8.10 0.84
N GLY A 39 2.04 8.92 1.60
CA GLY A 39 1.07 9.84 1.05
C GLY A 39 0.38 10.68 2.11
N ASP A 40 -0.65 11.38 1.65
CA ASP A 40 -1.62 12.06 2.49
C ASP A 40 -2.18 11.13 3.58
N GLU A 41 -2.38 11.65 4.78
CA GLU A 41 -2.76 10.86 5.95
C GLU A 41 -4.10 10.16 5.75
N LYS A 42 -5.13 10.91 5.33
CA LYS A 42 -6.46 10.36 5.07
C LYS A 42 -6.41 9.28 3.99
N THR A 43 -5.66 9.53 2.92
CA THR A 43 -5.50 8.58 1.82
C THR A 43 -4.86 7.26 2.28
N ILE A 44 -3.80 7.33 3.09
CA ILE A 44 -3.13 6.14 3.62
C ILE A 44 -4.03 5.38 4.61
N ASP A 45 -4.79 6.08 5.45
CA ASP A 45 -5.73 5.49 6.40
C ASP A 45 -6.89 4.76 5.69
N ASP A 46 -7.45 5.37 4.64
CA ASP A 46 -8.50 4.75 3.82
C ASP A 46 -7.98 3.45 3.15
N LEU A 47 -6.74 3.47 2.64
CA LEU A 47 -6.08 2.28 2.07
C LEU A 47 -5.85 1.20 3.14
N GLU A 48 -5.39 1.57 4.33
CA GLU A 48 -5.17 0.66 5.46
C GLU A 48 -6.48 -0.04 5.87
N GLN A 49 -7.58 0.72 5.97
CA GLN A 49 -8.91 0.19 6.30
C GLN A 49 -9.45 -0.75 5.22
N MET A 50 -9.33 -0.35 3.94
CA MET A 50 -9.74 -1.18 2.80
C MET A 50 -8.97 -2.50 2.79
N LEU A 51 -7.65 -2.45 2.90
CA LEU A 51 -6.80 -3.65 2.93
C LEU A 51 -7.10 -4.55 4.12
N SER A 52 -7.38 -3.97 5.29
CA SER A 52 -7.74 -4.75 6.49
C SER A 52 -9.06 -5.51 6.32
N THR A 53 -9.98 -4.92 5.55
CA THR A 53 -11.31 -5.50 5.30
C THR A 53 -11.26 -6.59 4.23
N PHE A 54 -10.56 -6.35 3.11
CA PHE A 54 -10.63 -7.21 1.93
C PHE A 54 -9.39 -8.10 1.73
N HIS A 55 -8.26 -7.74 2.34
CA HIS A 55 -6.96 -8.40 2.16
C HIS A 55 -6.17 -8.54 3.49
N PRO A 56 -6.74 -9.18 4.53
CA PRO A 56 -6.14 -9.20 5.87
C PRO A 56 -4.75 -9.87 5.94
N ASN A 57 -4.38 -10.66 4.93
CA ASN A 57 -3.06 -11.27 4.85
C ASN A 57 -1.95 -10.32 4.36
N VAL A 58 -2.28 -9.11 3.88
CA VAL A 58 -1.31 -8.11 3.38
C VAL A 58 -0.45 -7.52 4.51
N PHE A 59 -0.91 -7.60 5.76
CA PHE A 59 -0.19 -7.08 6.93
C PHE A 59 0.62 -8.15 7.69
N LYS A 60 0.53 -9.43 7.29
CA LYS A 60 1.31 -10.48 7.93
C LYS A 60 2.71 -10.51 7.34
N ALA A 61 3.66 -9.88 8.03
CA ALA A 61 5.05 -10.31 7.94
C ALA A 61 5.11 -11.76 8.47
N ARG A 62 5.68 -12.68 7.69
CA ARG A 62 6.02 -14.02 8.20
C ARG A 62 7.19 -13.93 9.16
#